data_AF-A0A2U0S3N4-F1
#
_entry.id   AF-A0A2U0S3N4-F1
#
_cell.length_a   1.000
_cell.length_b   1.000
_cell.length_c   1.000
_cell.angle_alpha   90.00
_cell.angle_beta   90.00
_cell.angle_gamma   90.00
#
_symmetry.space_group_name_H-M   'P 1'
#
loop_
_entity.id
_entity.type
_entity.pdbx_description
1 polymer ?
#
loop_
_entity_poly.entity_id
_entity_poly.type
_entity_poly.pdbx_seq_one_letter_code
_entity_poly.pdbx_strand_id
1 'polypeptide(L)' 'MVWLLRKCVNCGAYSLKHDSCPVCGGNLRIPHPAKFSPEDRYAKYRRAMRGLGQNEINSHQKTQES' A
#
# COMPACT_ATOMS: atom_id res chain seq x y z
N MET A 1 12.35 15.29 -3.44
CA MET A 1 11.09 15.45 -2.67
C MET A 1 11.18 14.56 -1.43
N VAL A 2 11.60 15.11 -0.28
CA VAL A 2 11.78 14.31 0.94
C VAL A 2 10.46 14.35 1.72
N TRP A 3 9.85 13.20 1.96
CA TRP A 3 8.64 13.12 2.79
C TRP A 3 9.04 13.27 4.25
N LEU A 4 8.84 14.48 4.79
CA LEU A 4 9.25 14.85 6.14
C LEU A 4 8.26 14.39 7.21
N LEU A 5 6.96 14.40 6.89
CA LEU A 5 5.92 14.05 7.85
C LEU A 5 5.84 12.52 8.02
N ARG A 6 5.81 12.05 9.28
CA ARG A 6 5.61 10.65 9.64
C ARG A 6 4.45 10.50 10.61
N LYS A 7 3.82 9.32 10.58
CA LYS A 7 2.72 8.95 11.47
C LYS A 7 3.08 7.68 12.23
N CYS A 8 2.84 7.67 13.53
CA CYS A 8 3.02 6.48 14.34
C CYS A 8 1.96 5.42 14.00
N VAL A 9 2.41 4.17 13.86
CA VAL A 9 1.50 3.03 13.61
C VAL A 9 0.72 2.66 14.87
N ASN A 10 1.29 2.87 16.06
CA ASN A 10 0.71 2.45 17.33
C ASN A 10 -0.29 3.48 17.91
N CYS A 11 0.14 4.73 18.09
CA CYS A 11 -0.70 5.77 18.70
C CYS A 11 -1.32 6.77 17.70
N GLY A 12 -0.93 6.71 16.42
CA GLY A 12 -1.45 7.62 15.40
C GLY A 12 -0.91 9.06 15.43
N ALA A 13 -0.05 9.42 16.41
CA ALA A 13 0.56 10.73 16.49
C ALA A 13 1.46 11.03 15.28
N TYR A 14 1.47 12.29 14.83
CA TYR A 14 2.37 12.75 13.78
C TYR A 14 3.68 13.25 14.37
N SER A 15 4.78 13.04 13.64
CA SER A 15 6.11 13.50 14.02
C SER A 15 6.96 13.81 12.80
N LEU A 16 7.96 14.68 12.99
CA LEU A 16 9.04 14.94 12.04
C LEU A 16 10.31 14.13 12.37
N LYS A 17 10.34 13.45 13.52
CA LYS A 17 11.43 12.55 13.89
C LYS A 17 11.43 11.34 12.97
N HIS A 18 12.61 10.76 12.75
CA HIS A 18 12.82 9.62 11.86
C HIS A 18 12.89 8.29 12.59
N ASP A 19 13.36 8.31 13.84
CA ASP A 19 13.78 7.10 14.56
C ASP A 19 12.60 6.41 15.27
N SER A 20 11.88 7.14 16.12
CA SER A 20 10.79 6.59 16.93
C SER A 20 9.74 7.63 17.30
N CYS A 21 8.53 7.17 17.62
CA CYS A 21 7.46 8.06 18.07
C CYS A 21 7.83 8.69 19.42
N PRO A 22 7.82 10.02 19.56
CA PRO A 22 8.17 10.68 20.82
C PRO A 22 7.14 10.47 21.94
N VAL A 23 5.94 9.95 21.61
CA VAL A 23 4.85 9.75 22.57
C VAL A 23 4.84 8.33 23.12
N CYS A 24 5.00 7.32 22.25
CA CYS A 24 4.85 5.92 22.64
C CYS A 24 6.06 5.03 22.27
N GLY A 25 7.10 5.58 21.65
CA GLY A 25 8.26 4.82 21.18
C GLY A 25 8.03 3.93 19.95
N GLY A 26 6.78 3.81 19.47
CA GLY A 26 6.44 2.94 18.34
C GLY A 26 6.97 3.39 16.97
N ASN A 27 6.93 2.48 16.01
CA ASN A 27 7.42 2.69 14.65
C ASN A 27 6.65 3.79 13.90
N LEU A 28 7.39 4.56 13.11
CA LEU A 28 6.90 5.66 12.29
C LEU A 28 6.83 5.24 10.83
N ARG A 29 5.69 5.50 10.17
CA ARG A 29 5.51 5.29 8.73
C ARG A 29 5.24 6.60 8.00
N ILE A 30 5.52 6.63 6.70
CA ILE A 30 5.14 7.75 5.84
C ILE A 30 3.62 7.70 5.62
N PRO A 31 2.86 8.77 5.95
CA PRO A 31 1.41 8.79 5.77
C PRO A 31 1.00 9.13 4.34
N HIS A 32 1.90 9.69 3.53
CA HIS A 32 1.60 10.07 2.16
C HIS A 32 1.33 8.82 1.31
N PRO A 33 0.19 8.75 0.59
CA PRO A 33 -0.10 7.61 -0.28
C PRO A 33 0.88 7.55 -1.47
N ALA A 34 1.02 6.36 -2.07
CA ALA A 34 1.74 6.26 -3.33
C ALA A 34 1.04 7.10 -4.41
N LYS A 35 1.83 7.69 -5.33
CA LYS A 35 1.28 8.47 -6.45
C LYS A 35 0.38 7.56 -7.30
N PHE A 36 -0.87 7.99 -7.51
CA PHE A 36 -1.80 7.29 -8.38
C PHE A 36 -1.46 7.56 -9.85
N SER A 37 -1.62 6.54 -10.69
CA SER A 37 -1.48 6.62 -12.15
C SER A 37 -2.66 5.89 -12.79
N PRO A 38 -3.43 6.53 -13.68
CA PRO A 38 -4.57 5.89 -14.34
C PRO A 38 -4.20 4.62 -15.12
N GLU A 39 -3.00 4.60 -15.72
CA GLU A 39 -2.52 3.49 -16.56
C GLU A 39 -1.97 2.30 -15.75
N ASP A 40 -1.74 2.44 -14.43
CA ASP A 40 -1.03 1.51 -13.53
C ASP A 40 -0.68 0.11 -14.10
N ARG A 41 0.43 0.03 -14.86
CA ARG A 41 0.92 -1.21 -15.49
C ARG A 41 1.21 -2.34 -14.49
N TYR A 42 1.38 -2.02 -13.21
CA TYR A 42 1.68 -2.99 -12.16
C TYR A 42 0.47 -3.33 -11.28
N ALA A 43 -0.73 -2.87 -11.63
CA ALA A 43 -1.94 -3.11 -10.85
C ALA A 43 -2.21 -4.61 -10.63
N LYS A 44 -2.04 -5.43 -11.68
CA LYS A 44 -2.23 -6.89 -11.62
C LYS A 44 -1.32 -7.54 -10.57
N TYR A 45 -0.02 -7.24 -10.63
CA TYR A 45 0.96 -7.76 -9.67
C TYR A 45 0.69 -7.27 -8.25
N ARG A 46 0.33 -5.99 -8.09
CA ARG A 46 0.00 -5.38 -6.79
C ARG A 46 -1.20 -6.07 -6.14
N ARG A 47 -2.23 -6.43 -6.92
CA ARG A 47 -3.42 -7.17 -6.45
C ARG A 47 -3.06 -8.61 -6.08
N ALA A 48 -2.28 -9.29 -6.92
CA ALA A 48 -1.82 -10.66 -6.66
C ALA A 48 -0.99 -10.75 -5.36
N MET A 49 -0.05 -9.83 -5.14
CA MET A 49 0.75 -9.77 -3.90
C MET A 49 -0.09 -9.50 -2.64
N ARG A 50 -1.25 -8.83 -2.78
CA ARG A 50 -2.19 -8.58 -1.68
C ARG A 50 -3.16 -9.75 -1.46
N GLY A 51 -3.08 -10.82 -2.25
CA GLY A 51 -3.99 -11.96 -2.18
C GLY A 51 -5.37 -11.72 -2.81
N LEU A 52 -5.57 -10.60 -3.50
CA LEU A 52 -6.86 -10.21 -4.11
C LEU A 52 -7.06 -10.79 -5.52
N GLY A 53 -6.10 -11.56 -6.04
CA GLY A 53 -6.02 -11.97 -7.45
C GLY A 53 -6.68 -13.30 -7.84
N GLN A 54 -7.44 -13.95 -6.94
CA GLN A 54 -7.95 -15.31 -7.20
C GLN A 54 -9.14 -15.36 -8.19
N ASN A 55 -9.76 -14.23 -8.52
CA ASN A 55 -11.07 -14.25 -9.20
C ASN A 55 -11.05 -13.92 -10.71
N GLU A 56 -9.95 -13.41 -11.27
CA GLU A 56 -9.87 -13.03 -12.70
C GLU A 56 -9.31 -14.13 -13.62
N ILE A 57 -8.69 -15.18 -13.06
CA ILE A 57 -8.10 -16.27 -13.87
C ILE A 57 -9.20 -17.23 -14.37
N ASN A 58 -10.28 -17.41 -13.61
CA ASN A 58 -11.37 -18.35 -13.93
C ASN A 58 -12.33 -17.85 -15.03
N SER A 59 -12.38 -16.55 -15.34
CA SER A 59 -13.33 -16.00 -16.32
C SER A 59 -12.87 -16.14 -17.77
N HIS A 60 -11.56 -16.21 -18.02
CA HIS A 60 -11.01 -16.39 -19.37
C HIS A 60 -10.96 -17.85 -19.83
N GLN A 61 -10.96 -18.82 -18.90
CA GLN A 61 -11.08 -20.24 -19.24
C GLN A 61 -12.52 -20.62 -19.63
N LYS A 62 -13.53 -19.85 -19.19
CA LYS A 62 -14.94 -20.16 -19.47
C LYS A 62 -15.45 -19.68 -20.83
N THR A 63 -14.74 -18.80 -21.52
CA THR A 63 -15.12 -18.32 -22.86
C THR A 63 -14.45 -19.08 -24.00
N GLN A 64 -13.64 -20.10 -23.72
CA GLN A 64 -12.98 -20.93 -24.75
C GLN A 64 -13.47 -22.39 -24.79
N GLU A 65 -14.42 -22.77 -23.94
CA GLU A 65 -15.04 -24.11 -23.90
C GLU A 65 -16.58 -24.06 -24.10
N SER A 66 -17.09 -23.11 -24.89
CA SER A 66 -18.48 -23.07 -25.35
C SER A 66 -18.56 -22.91 -26.86
#